data_AF-A0A936NDM0-F1
#
_entry.id   AF-A0A936NDM0-F1
#
_cell.length_a   1.000
_cell.length_b   1.000
_cell.length_c   1.000
_cell.angle_alpha   90.00
_cell.angle_beta   90.00
_cell.angle_gamma   90.00
#
_symmetry.space_group_name_H-M   'P 1'
#
loop_
_entity.id
_entity.type
_entity.pdbx_description
1 polymer ?
#
loop_
_entity_poly.entity_id
_entity_poly.type
_entity_poly.pdbx_seq_one_letter_code
_entity_poly.pdbx_strand_id
1 'polypeptide(L)'
;MIAVIKASGLRGRGGAGFPTGVKWQTVLGNESFTAPTSVVVNAAEGEPGTFKDRTLLRTNPYRVLEGALIAAYAVSAPRVVVAMKGSFERELERMRTAVEELREARVATDVTISVVEGPDSYLFGEETGLLEVIDGRGPFPRVAPPYRRGIEPEDRNRERNMASNVQLATESGSAESPALANNVETLAHVSQILAHGADWFRELGTEHSPGTFIATVSGDTTLAGVGEFPMGVTLQQVIDDLGGAPKEQHRYVAAVSGTANAMIPAERFDTPVTYEHIRDIGSGLGSAGFLVFDEETDLVAVAAGIAHFLAVESCGQCEPCKSDGAAISTHLDMILSNDGSPRTLAALSSLSSTVSNGARCGLGRQQEDVTTGALKLLRTEFREHVQGRRPPVERVTIAPIADLAGDEAILDDRYADKNLDWTHGGVDSGETPVDRLRGASPEVSEVSQERPKPVDEAASVGKGYAFELLDIAHEAMRSALYNAQHSEGEERLAHLDELERILAIYLDVGQRILFPMLRRVAAVPGDDAAWTAAYDADAAEQCLTLVREARGVGNLDDITADIEVLIAEEEMVVEPLLSRHLSDADIVELGNAMQATIDLDIERNVGAPKAKG
;
A
#
# COMPACT_ATOMS: atom_id res chain seq x y z
N MET A 1 1.93 19.30 -0.86
CA MET A 1 1.06 18.26 -0.25
C MET A 1 1.72 17.58 0.96
N ILE A 2 2.90 16.97 0.83
CA ILE A 2 3.60 16.28 1.94
C ILE A 2 3.74 17.16 3.20
N ALA A 3 4.12 18.43 3.05
CA ALA A 3 4.24 19.36 4.18
C ALA A 3 2.93 19.52 4.97
N VAL A 4 1.78 19.55 4.28
CA VAL A 4 0.45 19.63 4.92
C VAL A 4 0.15 18.34 5.68
N ILE A 5 0.41 17.17 5.09
CA ILE A 5 0.25 15.87 5.78
C ILE A 5 1.17 15.78 7.00
N LYS A 6 2.44 16.22 6.90
CA LYS A 6 3.35 16.28 8.06
C LYS A 6 2.83 17.19 9.16
N ALA A 7 2.37 18.39 8.79
CA ALA A 7 1.83 19.37 9.73
C ALA A 7 0.55 18.87 10.41
N SER A 8 -0.31 18.12 9.70
CA SER A 8 -1.51 17.53 10.28
C SER A 8 -1.20 16.59 11.44
N GLY A 9 -0.03 15.95 11.43
CA GLY A 9 0.35 14.92 12.41
C GLY A 9 -0.33 13.57 12.18
N LEU A 10 -0.91 13.33 11.00
CA LEU A 10 -1.49 12.03 10.64
C LEU A 10 -0.47 10.89 10.83
N ARG A 11 -0.90 9.87 11.56
CA ARG A 11 -0.16 8.62 11.77
C ARG A 11 -0.91 7.47 11.09
N GLY A 12 -0.17 6.47 10.63
CA GLY A 12 -0.74 5.31 9.94
C GLY A 12 -1.76 4.56 10.79
N ARG A 13 -2.91 4.26 10.20
CA ARG A 13 -4.07 3.60 10.83
C ARG A 13 -4.13 2.07 10.65
N GLY A 14 -3.09 1.48 10.06
CA GLY A 14 -2.97 0.03 9.86
C GLY A 14 -2.25 -0.72 10.99
N GLY A 15 -2.08 -0.15 12.18
CA GLY A 15 -1.40 -0.82 13.31
C GLY A 15 -0.11 -0.16 13.79
N ALA A 16 0.82 0.14 12.88
CA ALA A 16 2.16 0.62 13.24
C ALA A 16 2.21 2.05 13.78
N GLY A 17 1.22 2.90 13.45
CA GLY A 17 1.19 4.29 13.89
C GLY A 17 2.38 5.14 13.39
N PHE A 18 3.00 4.79 12.26
CA PHE A 18 4.13 5.56 11.73
C PHE A 18 3.66 6.91 11.16
N PRO A 19 4.39 8.03 11.35
CA PRO A 19 3.98 9.34 10.81
C PRO A 19 3.89 9.34 9.27
N THR A 20 2.68 9.50 8.73
CA THR A 20 2.39 9.31 7.29
C THR A 20 3.19 10.26 6.42
N GLY A 21 3.26 11.54 6.78
CA GLY A 21 4.01 12.53 6.00
C GLY A 21 5.52 12.30 6.01
N VAL A 22 6.08 11.71 7.07
CA VAL A 22 7.50 11.29 7.09
C VAL A 22 7.69 10.10 6.16
N LYS A 23 6.77 9.12 6.18
CA LYS A 23 6.82 7.96 5.27
C LYS A 23 6.84 8.40 3.81
N TRP A 24 5.97 9.32 3.43
CA TRP A 24 5.88 9.86 2.08
C TRP A 24 7.16 10.59 1.68
N GLN A 25 7.70 11.41 2.58
CA GLN A 25 8.98 12.08 2.36
C GLN A 25 10.14 11.09 2.17
N THR A 26 10.15 10.00 2.93
CA THR A 26 11.16 8.95 2.79
C THR A 26 11.06 8.27 1.43
N VAL A 27 9.86 7.88 0.99
CA VAL A 27 9.68 7.26 -0.34
C VAL A 27 10.09 8.22 -1.46
N LEU A 28 9.64 9.48 -1.41
CA LEU A 28 10.06 10.51 -2.38
C LEU A 28 11.58 10.75 -2.36
N GLY A 29 12.25 10.53 -1.23
CA GLY A 29 13.71 10.66 -1.13
C GLY A 29 14.50 9.42 -1.55
N ASN A 30 13.84 8.30 -1.86
CA ASN A 30 14.48 7.02 -2.23
C ASN A 30 13.92 6.52 -3.58
N GLU A 31 13.88 7.41 -4.57
CA GLU A 31 13.42 7.08 -5.93
C GLU A 31 14.40 6.13 -6.65
N SER A 32 13.86 5.36 -7.60
CA SER A 32 14.65 4.55 -8.53
C SER A 32 14.84 5.27 -9.85
N PHE A 33 16.04 5.13 -10.43
CA PHE A 33 16.36 5.71 -11.75
C PHE A 33 15.75 4.91 -12.89
N THR A 34 15.45 3.63 -12.66
CA THR A 34 15.07 2.67 -13.70
C THR A 34 13.64 2.16 -13.57
N ALA A 35 12.99 2.38 -12.43
CA ALA A 35 11.65 1.85 -12.19
C ALA A 35 10.77 2.85 -11.41
N PRO A 36 9.52 3.09 -11.83
CA PRO A 36 8.67 4.09 -11.22
C PRO A 36 8.17 3.66 -9.83
N THR A 37 8.05 4.62 -8.92
CA THR A 37 7.40 4.43 -7.61
C THR A 37 5.96 3.93 -7.79
N SER A 38 5.52 3.03 -6.91
CA SER A 38 4.10 2.62 -6.86
C SER A 38 3.46 3.02 -5.52
N VAL A 39 2.21 3.48 -5.56
CA VAL A 39 1.38 3.62 -4.36
C VAL A 39 0.57 2.34 -4.18
N VAL A 40 0.55 1.82 -2.96
CA VAL A 40 -0.19 0.61 -2.61
C VAL A 40 -1.21 0.91 -1.53
N VAL A 41 -2.48 0.64 -1.82
CA VAL A 41 -3.56 0.65 -0.84
C VAL A 41 -3.62 -0.73 -0.19
N ASN A 42 -3.17 -0.82 1.06
CA ASN A 42 -3.31 -2.02 1.87
C ASN A 42 -4.75 -2.11 2.39
N ALA A 43 -5.57 -2.85 1.65
CA ALA A 43 -6.96 -3.18 1.96
C ALA A 43 -7.12 -4.67 2.34
N ALA A 44 -6.02 -5.36 2.62
CA ALA A 44 -5.99 -6.76 3.06
C ALA A 44 -6.19 -6.88 4.58
N GLU A 45 -7.30 -6.32 5.09
CA GLU A 45 -7.69 -6.41 6.51
C GLU A 45 -7.80 -7.89 6.93
N GLY A 46 -7.28 -8.24 8.09
CA GLY A 46 -7.26 -9.64 8.54
C GLY A 46 -7.05 -9.84 10.03
N GLU A 47 -6.86 -8.77 10.78
CA GLU A 47 -6.69 -8.82 12.23
C GLU A 47 -8.03 -9.21 12.89
N PRO A 48 -8.07 -10.24 13.74
CA PRO A 48 -9.26 -10.53 14.54
C PRO A 48 -9.74 -9.32 15.33
N GLY A 49 -11.05 -9.12 15.37
CA GLY A 49 -11.67 -7.94 15.99
C GLY A 49 -11.74 -6.69 15.11
N THR A 50 -11.19 -6.70 13.89
CA THR A 50 -11.24 -5.55 12.97
C THR A 50 -12.23 -5.73 11.83
N PHE A 51 -12.96 -4.66 11.51
CA PHE A 51 -13.84 -4.59 10.33
C PHE A 51 -13.97 -3.15 9.78
N LYS A 52 -12.98 -2.30 10.07
CA LYS A 52 -13.06 -0.85 9.84
C LYS A 52 -12.82 -0.50 8.38
N ASP A 53 -11.83 -1.13 7.76
CA ASP A 53 -11.42 -0.81 6.41
C ASP A 53 -12.46 -1.33 5.42
N ARG A 54 -12.97 -2.55 5.68
CA ARG A 54 -14.08 -3.12 4.90
C ARG A 54 -15.34 -2.26 4.97
N THR A 55 -15.70 -1.77 6.15
CA THR A 55 -16.83 -0.84 6.30
C THR A 55 -16.63 0.41 5.44
N LEU A 56 -15.44 1.02 5.49
CA LEU A 56 -15.14 2.21 4.70
C LEU A 56 -15.21 1.94 3.19
N LEU A 57 -14.68 0.80 2.73
CA LEU A 57 -14.73 0.41 1.31
C LEU A 57 -16.15 0.11 0.83
N ARG A 58 -17.01 -0.46 1.68
CA ARG A 58 -18.43 -0.68 1.36
C ARG A 58 -19.21 0.62 1.24
N THR A 59 -18.91 1.58 2.10
CA THR A 59 -19.68 2.84 2.18
C THR A 59 -19.17 3.88 1.19
N ASN A 60 -17.86 4.06 1.06
CA ASN A 60 -17.28 5.08 0.20
C ASN A 60 -15.84 4.72 -0.27
N PRO A 61 -15.71 3.90 -1.32
CA PRO A 61 -14.41 3.56 -1.89
C PRO A 61 -13.71 4.77 -2.54
N TYR A 62 -14.47 5.76 -3.02
CA TYR A 62 -13.93 6.96 -3.68
C TYR A 62 -13.05 7.80 -2.75
N ARG A 63 -13.39 7.91 -1.46
CA ARG A 63 -12.55 8.62 -0.47
C ARG A 63 -11.15 8.01 -0.37
N VAL A 64 -11.07 6.68 -0.47
CA VAL A 64 -9.81 5.95 -0.41
C VAL A 64 -9.03 6.15 -1.72
N LEU A 65 -9.70 6.03 -2.86
CA LEU A 65 -9.10 6.24 -4.18
C LEU A 65 -8.58 7.68 -4.36
N GLU A 66 -9.34 8.69 -3.94
CA GLU A 66 -8.90 10.09 -3.96
C GLU A 66 -7.65 10.29 -3.11
N GLY A 67 -7.63 9.75 -1.89
CA GLY A 67 -6.45 9.77 -1.04
C GLY A 67 -5.23 9.06 -1.66
N ALA A 68 -5.46 7.93 -2.34
CA ALA A 68 -4.42 7.19 -3.05
C ALA A 68 -3.87 7.97 -4.25
N LEU A 69 -4.72 8.66 -5.01
CA LEU A 69 -4.32 9.53 -6.13
C LEU A 69 -3.54 10.75 -5.65
N ILE A 70 -3.95 11.37 -4.54
CA ILE A 70 -3.17 12.45 -3.89
C ILE A 70 -1.80 11.93 -3.44
N ALA A 71 -1.75 10.72 -2.86
CA ALA A 71 -0.49 10.09 -2.49
C ALA A 71 0.39 9.85 -3.72
N ALA A 72 -0.20 9.34 -4.81
CA ALA A 72 0.50 9.06 -6.06
C ALA A 72 1.11 10.32 -6.66
N TYR A 73 0.33 11.40 -6.73
CA TYR A 73 0.83 12.71 -7.14
C TYR A 73 1.96 13.21 -6.23
N ALA A 74 1.81 13.07 -4.92
CA ALA A 74 2.79 13.56 -3.95
C ALA A 74 4.15 12.84 -4.00
N VAL A 75 4.18 11.59 -4.49
CA VAL A 75 5.41 10.79 -4.65
C VAL A 75 5.75 10.46 -6.11
N SER A 76 5.17 11.20 -7.06
CA SER A 76 5.38 11.02 -8.51
C SER A 76 5.17 9.58 -9.00
N ALA A 77 4.20 8.87 -8.42
CA ALA A 77 3.89 7.49 -8.79
C ALA A 77 2.88 7.44 -9.95
N PRO A 78 3.22 6.80 -11.09
CA PRO A 78 2.30 6.61 -12.21
C PRO A 78 1.33 5.43 -12.00
N ARG A 79 1.39 4.75 -10.84
CA ARG A 79 0.56 3.58 -10.53
C ARG A 79 0.05 3.58 -9.09
N VAL A 80 -1.22 3.25 -8.94
CA VAL A 80 -1.87 2.88 -7.69
C VAL A 80 -2.33 1.42 -7.77
N VAL A 81 -1.96 0.61 -6.78
CA VAL A 81 -2.40 -0.78 -6.64
C VAL A 81 -3.25 -0.91 -5.39
N VAL A 82 -4.49 -1.35 -5.53
CA VAL A 82 -5.38 -1.67 -4.42
C VAL A 82 -5.33 -3.17 -4.17
N ALA A 83 -4.73 -3.59 -3.05
CA ALA A 83 -4.54 -5.00 -2.73
C ALA A 83 -5.55 -5.45 -1.65
N MET A 84 -6.40 -6.41 -2.01
CA MET A 84 -7.57 -6.86 -1.24
C MET A 84 -7.65 -8.39 -1.20
N LYS A 85 -8.22 -8.96 -0.13
CA LYS A 85 -8.47 -10.40 -0.08
C LYS A 85 -9.54 -10.80 -1.08
N GLY A 86 -9.34 -11.90 -1.79
CA GLY A 86 -10.32 -12.43 -2.75
C GLY A 86 -11.68 -12.75 -2.14
N SER A 87 -11.71 -13.12 -0.85
CA SER A 87 -12.96 -13.36 -0.11
C SER A 87 -13.80 -12.10 0.17
N PHE A 88 -13.26 -10.90 -0.06
CA PHE A 88 -13.96 -9.65 0.18
C PHE A 88 -14.84 -9.26 -1.03
N GLU A 89 -15.69 -10.18 -1.46
CA GLU A 89 -16.43 -10.09 -2.74
C GLU A 89 -17.23 -8.78 -2.86
N ARG A 90 -17.92 -8.37 -1.78
CA ARG A 90 -18.73 -7.13 -1.76
C ARG A 90 -17.86 -5.88 -1.88
N GLU A 91 -16.73 -5.85 -1.17
CA GLU A 91 -15.79 -4.74 -1.19
C GLU A 91 -15.06 -4.66 -2.54
N LEU A 92 -14.70 -5.81 -3.12
CA LEU A 92 -14.11 -5.93 -4.45
C LEU A 92 -15.04 -5.42 -5.54
N GLU A 93 -16.32 -5.82 -5.51
CA GLU A 93 -17.32 -5.32 -6.45
C GLU A 93 -17.42 -3.79 -6.37
N ARG A 94 -17.56 -3.25 -5.16
CA ARG A 94 -17.62 -1.79 -4.94
C ARG A 94 -16.37 -1.05 -5.42
N MET A 95 -15.19 -1.58 -5.12
CA MET A 95 -13.92 -0.98 -5.53
C MET A 95 -13.76 -1.00 -7.05
N ARG A 96 -14.07 -2.12 -7.71
CA ARG A 96 -14.02 -2.24 -9.18
C ARG A 96 -14.98 -1.26 -9.85
N THR A 97 -16.21 -1.16 -9.36
CA THR A 97 -17.17 -0.17 -9.87
C THR A 97 -16.63 1.26 -9.73
N ALA A 98 -16.06 1.60 -8.58
CA ALA A 98 -15.51 2.94 -8.36
C ALA A 98 -14.31 3.26 -9.29
N VAL A 99 -13.41 2.30 -9.50
CA VAL A 99 -12.30 2.44 -10.45
C VAL A 99 -12.81 2.63 -11.88
N GLU A 100 -13.82 1.88 -12.29
CA GLU A 100 -14.44 2.00 -13.62
C GLU A 100 -15.13 3.37 -13.80
N GLU A 101 -15.86 3.85 -12.80
CA GLU A 101 -16.50 5.17 -12.87
C GLU A 101 -15.48 6.32 -12.95
N LEU A 102 -14.35 6.23 -12.23
CA LEU A 102 -13.25 7.19 -12.38
C LEU A 102 -12.66 7.18 -13.79
N ARG A 103 -12.58 5.98 -14.41
CA ARG A 103 -12.13 5.81 -15.79
C ARG A 103 -13.09 6.48 -16.77
N GLU A 104 -14.39 6.19 -16.67
CA GLU A 104 -15.42 6.80 -17.52
C GLU A 104 -15.45 8.33 -17.40
N ALA A 105 -15.24 8.84 -16.18
CA ALA A 105 -15.15 10.27 -15.90
C ALA A 105 -13.83 10.93 -16.33
N ARG A 106 -12.83 10.14 -16.79
CA ARG A 106 -11.49 10.61 -17.18
C ARG A 106 -10.76 11.36 -16.05
N VAL A 107 -10.89 10.88 -14.82
CA VAL A 107 -10.15 11.40 -13.66
C VAL A 107 -8.80 10.69 -13.56
N ALA A 108 -7.72 11.45 -13.33
CA ALA A 108 -6.35 10.94 -13.15
C ALA A 108 -5.88 9.97 -14.26
N THR A 109 -6.06 10.38 -15.52
CA THR A 109 -5.73 9.57 -16.72
C THR A 109 -4.24 9.28 -16.91
N ASP A 110 -3.39 9.93 -16.12
CA ASP A 110 -1.95 9.75 -16.02
C ASP A 110 -1.53 8.71 -14.98
N VAL A 111 -2.46 8.24 -14.14
CA VAL A 111 -2.21 7.23 -13.09
C VAL A 111 -2.98 5.95 -13.39
N THR A 112 -2.25 4.84 -13.56
CA THR A 112 -2.87 3.52 -13.69
C THR A 112 -3.36 3.02 -12.34
N ILE A 113 -4.64 2.70 -12.23
CA ILE A 113 -5.21 2.07 -11.03
C ILE A 113 -5.49 0.60 -11.31
N SER A 114 -4.96 -0.30 -10.49
CA SER A 114 -5.29 -1.73 -10.55
C SER A 114 -5.74 -2.29 -9.22
N VAL A 115 -6.59 -3.32 -9.28
CA VAL A 115 -7.06 -4.07 -8.10
C VAL A 115 -6.44 -5.46 -8.15
N VAL A 116 -5.72 -5.81 -7.09
CA VAL A 116 -5.08 -7.12 -6.90
C VAL A 116 -5.86 -7.89 -5.85
N GLU A 117 -6.36 -9.07 -6.24
CA GLU A 117 -6.97 -10.03 -5.34
C GLU A 117 -5.92 -11.01 -4.84
N GLY A 118 -5.77 -11.10 -3.52
CA GLY A 118 -4.81 -11.97 -2.85
C GLY A 118 -5.46 -13.00 -1.92
N PRO A 119 -4.62 -13.80 -1.24
CA PRO A 119 -5.08 -14.90 -0.38
C PRO A 119 -5.71 -14.40 0.92
N ASP A 120 -6.47 -15.27 1.59
CA ASP A 120 -7.14 -14.97 2.85
C ASP A 120 -6.21 -14.96 4.09
N SER A 121 -4.93 -15.28 3.91
CA SER A 121 -3.97 -15.37 5.01
C SER A 121 -3.80 -14.03 5.73
N TYR A 122 -3.49 -14.09 7.03
CA TYR A 122 -3.25 -12.90 7.84
C TYR A 122 -2.05 -12.10 7.32
N LEU A 123 -0.96 -12.78 6.93
CA LEU A 123 0.27 -12.15 6.47
C LEU A 123 0.16 -11.39 5.15
N PHE A 124 -0.93 -11.56 4.38
CA PHE A 124 -1.15 -10.71 3.23
C PHE A 124 -1.35 -9.23 3.62
N GLY A 125 -1.89 -8.96 4.81
CA GLY A 125 -1.99 -7.59 5.35
C GLY A 125 -0.67 -7.02 5.89
N GLU A 126 0.38 -7.83 6.01
CA GLU A 126 1.72 -7.36 6.40
C GLU A 126 2.33 -6.54 5.26
N GLU A 127 2.94 -5.40 5.56
CA GLU A 127 3.32 -4.40 4.56
C GLU A 127 4.20 -4.95 3.42
N THR A 128 5.18 -5.80 3.72
CA THR A 128 6.08 -6.37 2.71
C THR A 128 5.57 -7.69 2.13
N GLY A 129 4.82 -8.48 2.91
CA GLY A 129 4.09 -9.64 2.42
C GLY A 129 3.03 -9.26 1.38
N LEU A 130 2.37 -8.11 1.55
CA LEU A 130 1.47 -7.49 0.57
C LEU A 130 2.17 -7.26 -0.77
N LEU A 131 3.39 -6.72 -0.75
CA LEU A 131 4.16 -6.46 -1.97
C LEU A 131 4.57 -7.75 -2.67
N GLU A 132 4.91 -8.80 -1.92
CA GLU A 132 5.18 -10.13 -2.50
C GLU A 132 3.96 -10.69 -3.24
N VAL A 133 2.76 -10.55 -2.67
CA VAL A 133 1.52 -10.98 -3.36
C VAL A 133 1.25 -10.15 -4.60
N ILE A 134 1.48 -8.85 -4.57
CA ILE A 134 1.35 -8.00 -5.77
C ILE A 134 2.35 -8.44 -6.85
N ASP A 135 3.54 -8.90 -6.48
CA ASP A 135 4.53 -9.49 -7.40
C ASP A 135 4.18 -10.94 -7.82
N GLY A 136 3.03 -11.48 -7.41
CA GLY A 136 2.59 -12.85 -7.75
C GLY A 136 3.31 -13.96 -6.97
N ARG A 137 3.89 -13.64 -5.81
CA ARG A 137 4.59 -14.55 -4.89
C ARG A 137 3.76 -14.76 -3.61
N GLY A 138 4.10 -15.78 -2.82
CA GLY A 138 3.41 -16.02 -1.54
C GLY A 138 3.56 -14.85 -0.57
N PRO A 139 2.64 -14.66 0.40
CA PRO A 139 2.64 -13.55 1.37
C PRO A 139 3.72 -13.74 2.45
N PHE A 140 4.98 -13.79 2.02
CA PHE A 140 6.13 -14.11 2.84
C PHE A 140 7.03 -12.88 2.99
N PRO A 141 6.97 -12.16 4.12
CA PRO A 141 7.59 -10.85 4.30
C PRO A 141 9.05 -10.74 3.86
N ARG A 142 9.39 -9.55 3.36
CA ARG A 142 10.75 -9.15 2.98
C ARG A 142 11.46 -8.56 4.19
N VAL A 143 12.79 -8.71 4.23
CA VAL A 143 13.59 -7.97 5.23
C VAL A 143 13.85 -6.53 4.78
N ALA A 144 13.88 -6.29 3.47
CA ALA A 144 14.08 -4.96 2.91
C ALA A 144 12.80 -4.12 3.06
N PRO A 145 12.91 -2.85 3.50
CA PRO A 145 11.74 -1.98 3.64
C PRO A 145 11.21 -1.53 2.27
N PRO A 146 9.90 -1.19 2.16
CA PRO A 146 9.24 -0.85 0.89
C PRO A 146 9.85 0.33 0.13
N TYR A 147 10.37 1.33 0.84
CA TYR A 147 11.01 2.49 0.22
C TYR A 147 12.36 2.15 -0.44
N ARG A 148 12.90 0.94 -0.21
CA ARG A 148 14.10 0.43 -0.91
C ARG A 148 13.74 -0.62 -1.96
N ARG A 149 12.79 -1.50 -1.64
CA ARG A 149 12.34 -2.59 -2.52
C ARG A 149 10.82 -2.74 -2.48
N GLY A 150 10.18 -2.02 -3.38
CA GLY A 150 8.74 -1.92 -3.61
C GLY A 150 8.18 -3.01 -4.51
N ILE A 151 7.46 -2.66 -5.57
CA ILE A 151 6.85 -3.63 -6.51
C ILE A 151 7.83 -3.90 -7.65
N GLU A 152 7.92 -5.16 -8.08
CA GLU A 152 8.75 -5.61 -9.21
C GLU A 152 7.84 -6.00 -10.39
N PRO A 153 7.36 -5.03 -11.20
CA PRO A 153 6.35 -5.28 -12.24
C PRO A 153 6.82 -6.21 -13.37
N GLU A 154 8.14 -6.30 -13.58
CA GLU A 154 8.76 -7.25 -14.49
C GLU A 154 9.76 -8.07 -13.69
N ASP A 155 9.39 -9.27 -13.26
CA ASP A 155 10.35 -10.19 -12.67
C ASP A 155 11.35 -10.63 -13.76
N ARG A 156 12.44 -9.86 -13.91
CA ARG A 156 13.61 -10.18 -14.74
C ARG A 156 14.33 -11.45 -14.27
N ASN A 157 13.87 -12.10 -13.19
CA ASN A 157 14.42 -13.37 -12.71
C ASN A 157 13.41 -14.16 -11.83
N ARG A 158 12.40 -14.77 -12.48
CA ARG A 158 11.46 -15.77 -11.89
C ARG A 158 12.12 -16.91 -11.08
N GLU A 159 13.44 -17.01 -11.07
CA GLU A 159 14.22 -17.92 -10.25
C GLU A 159 14.44 -17.42 -8.79
N ARG A 160 14.19 -16.13 -8.49
CA ARG A 160 14.31 -15.56 -7.12
C ARG A 160 13.01 -15.71 -6.33
N ASN A 161 12.56 -16.94 -6.11
CA ASN A 161 11.40 -17.26 -5.28
C ASN A 161 11.65 -17.12 -3.75
N MET A 162 12.46 -16.14 -3.31
CA MET A 162 12.76 -15.93 -1.89
C MET A 162 12.71 -14.46 -1.50
N ALA A 163 12.15 -14.19 -0.31
CA ALA A 163 12.18 -12.91 0.36
C ALA A 163 13.58 -12.29 0.32
N SER A 164 13.68 -11.11 -0.27
CA SER A 164 14.94 -10.42 -0.55
C SER A 164 15.87 -10.34 0.66
N ASN A 165 17.16 -10.54 0.37
CA ASN A 165 18.24 -10.15 1.25
C ASN A 165 18.19 -8.63 1.53
N VAL A 166 18.73 -8.21 2.67
CA VAL A 166 18.85 -6.79 3.02
C VAL A 166 19.78 -6.12 2.01
N GLN A 167 19.25 -5.19 1.19
CA GLN A 167 20.07 -4.25 0.45
C GLN A 167 20.27 -2.98 1.28
N LEU A 168 21.53 -2.59 1.47
CA LEU A 168 21.87 -1.29 2.09
C LEU A 168 21.57 -0.20 1.07
N ALA A 169 20.83 0.83 1.48
CA ALA A 169 20.64 2.02 0.65
C ALA A 169 21.99 2.67 0.36
N THR A 170 22.27 2.95 -0.90
CA THR A 170 23.39 3.78 -1.36
C THR A 170 22.94 5.23 -1.47
N GLU A 171 23.84 6.19 -1.27
CA GLU A 171 23.53 7.63 -1.38
C GLU A 171 23.05 8.03 -2.80
N SER A 172 23.37 7.20 -3.79
CA SER A 172 23.08 7.41 -5.21
C SER A 172 21.81 6.71 -5.70
N GLY A 173 20.77 6.55 -4.87
CA GLY A 173 19.51 5.84 -5.20
C GLY A 173 19.66 4.33 -5.49
N SER A 174 18.55 3.65 -5.87
CA SER A 174 18.53 2.20 -6.17
C SER A 174 17.96 1.88 -7.56
N ALA A 175 18.32 0.71 -8.11
CA ALA A 175 17.65 0.19 -9.31
C ALA A 175 16.24 -0.34 -8.99
N GLU A 176 16.03 -0.83 -7.77
CA GLU A 176 14.74 -1.37 -7.31
C GLU A 176 13.72 -0.23 -7.10
N SER A 177 12.52 -0.39 -7.66
CA SER A 177 11.41 0.57 -7.49
C SER A 177 11.00 0.67 -6.02
N PRO A 178 10.80 1.87 -5.46
CA PRO A 178 10.19 2.01 -4.13
C PRO A 178 8.66 1.84 -4.19
N ALA A 179 8.06 1.42 -3.08
CA ALA A 179 6.62 1.40 -2.90
C ALA A 179 6.20 2.21 -1.67
N LEU A 180 5.11 2.97 -1.82
CA LEU A 180 4.42 3.63 -0.74
C LEU A 180 3.16 2.83 -0.38
N ALA A 181 3.26 1.93 0.59
CA ALA A 181 2.10 1.22 1.11
C ALA A 181 1.41 2.02 2.22
N ASN A 182 0.11 2.26 2.11
CA ASN A 182 -0.70 2.89 3.14
C ASN A 182 -2.01 2.13 3.36
N ASN A 183 -2.45 2.09 4.62
CA ASN A 183 -3.73 1.50 5.01
C ASN A 183 -4.91 2.36 4.50
N VAL A 184 -6.03 1.71 4.21
CA VAL A 184 -7.29 2.29 3.71
C VAL A 184 -7.73 3.52 4.51
N GLU A 185 -7.88 3.43 5.83
CA GLU A 185 -8.30 4.57 6.67
C GLU A 185 -7.28 5.73 6.61
N THR A 186 -5.99 5.42 6.50
CA THR A 186 -4.96 6.46 6.40
C THR A 186 -5.15 7.31 5.14
N LEU A 187 -5.41 6.67 4.00
CA LEU A 187 -5.63 7.36 2.73
C LEU A 187 -6.96 8.11 2.72
N ALA A 188 -8.00 7.58 3.36
CA ALA A 188 -9.26 8.30 3.46
C ALA A 188 -9.15 9.63 4.26
N HIS A 189 -8.26 9.72 5.26
CA HIS A 189 -7.98 10.98 5.93
C HIS A 189 -7.21 11.97 5.05
N VAL A 190 -6.35 11.50 4.14
CA VAL A 190 -5.53 12.37 3.28
C VAL A 190 -6.39 13.33 2.47
N SER A 191 -7.47 12.85 1.85
CA SER A 191 -8.34 13.71 1.03
C SER A 191 -8.95 14.85 1.86
N GLN A 192 -9.43 14.54 3.06
CA GLN A 192 -10.02 15.54 3.96
C GLN A 192 -9.00 16.54 4.49
N ILE A 193 -7.79 16.06 4.87
CA ILE A 193 -6.71 16.94 5.33
C ILE A 193 -6.30 17.93 4.23
N LEU A 194 -6.27 17.49 2.97
CA LEU A 194 -5.90 18.37 1.85
C LEU A 194 -7.02 19.36 1.52
N ALA A 195 -8.28 18.95 1.64
CA ALA A 195 -9.43 19.82 1.39
C ALA A 195 -9.60 20.91 2.45
N HIS A 196 -9.33 20.60 3.73
CA HIS A 196 -9.63 21.48 4.86
C HIS A 196 -8.39 22.06 5.57
N GLY A 197 -7.20 21.52 5.27
CA GLY A 197 -5.94 21.94 5.87
C GLY A 197 -5.53 21.13 7.10
N ALA A 198 -4.26 21.27 7.47
CA ALA A 198 -3.67 20.57 8.61
C ALA A 198 -4.29 20.97 9.96
N ASP A 199 -4.60 22.26 10.13
CA ASP A 199 -5.16 22.78 11.38
C ASP A 199 -6.55 22.21 11.66
N TRP A 200 -7.39 22.08 10.62
CA TRP A 200 -8.71 21.43 10.72
C TRP A 200 -8.60 20.01 11.28
N PHE A 201 -7.66 19.20 10.77
CA PHE A 201 -7.49 17.83 11.26
C PHE A 201 -7.04 17.79 12.73
N ARG A 202 -6.34 18.83 13.19
CA ARG A 202 -5.87 18.97 14.57
C ARG A 202 -6.90 19.61 15.50
N GLU A 203 -8.06 20.04 15.01
CA GLU A 203 -9.18 20.49 15.85
C GLU A 203 -9.75 19.34 16.69
N LEU A 204 -9.58 18.11 16.21
CA LEU A 204 -9.92 16.88 16.92
C LEU A 204 -8.66 16.13 17.35
N GLY A 205 -8.80 15.27 18.35
CA GLY A 205 -7.69 14.47 18.85
C GLY A 205 -6.90 15.14 19.98
N THR A 206 -5.74 14.58 20.28
CA THR A 206 -4.77 15.17 21.21
C THR A 206 -3.65 15.87 20.44
N GLU A 207 -2.80 16.62 21.16
CA GLU A 207 -1.63 17.29 20.56
C GLU A 207 -0.70 16.30 19.81
N HIS A 208 -0.52 15.11 20.38
CA HIS A 208 0.39 14.07 19.87
C HIS A 208 -0.31 12.99 19.03
N SER A 209 -1.63 12.87 19.15
CA SER A 209 -2.48 11.98 18.37
C SER A 209 -3.68 12.77 17.82
N PRO A 210 -3.46 13.61 16.78
CA PRO A 210 -4.53 14.42 16.20
C PRO A 210 -5.50 13.60 15.32
N GLY A 211 -6.66 14.21 15.09
CA GLY A 211 -7.71 13.70 14.23
C GLY A 211 -8.56 12.60 14.84
N THR A 212 -9.26 11.89 13.96
CA THR A 212 -10.17 10.79 14.30
C THR A 212 -9.55 9.43 13.97
N PHE A 213 -10.18 8.37 14.45
CA PHE A 213 -9.89 6.99 14.10
C PHE A 213 -11.17 6.17 14.02
N ILE A 214 -11.15 5.10 13.23
CA ILE A 214 -12.27 4.17 13.14
C ILE A 214 -12.01 2.98 14.07
N ALA A 215 -12.93 2.75 15.01
CA ALA A 215 -12.88 1.63 15.95
C ALA A 215 -13.88 0.54 15.54
N THR A 216 -13.58 -0.70 15.94
CA THR A 216 -14.53 -1.82 15.93
C THR A 216 -14.63 -2.38 17.35
N VAL A 217 -15.81 -2.81 17.78
CA VAL A 217 -16.00 -3.52 19.06
C VAL A 217 -16.76 -4.82 18.79
N SER A 218 -16.27 -5.93 19.32
CA SER A 218 -16.90 -7.25 19.27
C SER A 218 -16.48 -8.12 20.46
N GLY A 219 -16.99 -9.35 20.58
CA GLY A 219 -16.71 -10.27 21.69
C GLY A 219 -17.93 -10.50 22.59
N ASP A 220 -17.76 -10.43 23.90
CA ASP A 220 -18.79 -10.68 24.92
C ASP A 220 -19.74 -9.48 25.11
N THR A 221 -20.22 -8.95 23.99
CA THR A 221 -20.99 -7.71 23.91
C THR A 221 -22.35 -7.94 23.27
N THR A 222 -23.34 -7.10 23.61
CA THR A 222 -24.69 -7.18 23.04
C THR A 222 -24.78 -6.69 21.61
N LEU A 223 -23.86 -5.82 21.19
CA LEU A 223 -23.81 -5.23 19.86
C LEU A 223 -22.37 -5.28 19.35
N ALA A 224 -22.13 -5.93 18.22
CA ALA A 224 -20.90 -5.72 17.49
C ALA A 224 -21.03 -4.46 16.61
N GLY A 225 -20.05 -3.58 16.66
CA GLY A 225 -20.17 -2.25 16.05
C GLY A 225 -18.87 -1.73 15.45
N VAL A 226 -19.01 -0.76 14.56
CA VAL A 226 -17.92 0.00 13.94
C VAL A 226 -18.30 1.48 13.91
N GLY A 227 -17.38 2.36 14.26
CA GLY A 227 -17.66 3.81 14.30
C GLY A 227 -16.41 4.67 14.36
N GLU A 228 -16.56 5.94 14.01
CA GLU A 228 -15.48 6.94 14.00
C GLU A 228 -15.50 7.78 15.27
N PHE A 229 -14.34 7.92 15.91
CA PHE A 229 -14.16 8.67 17.15
C PHE A 229 -13.00 9.66 17.04
N PRO A 230 -13.07 10.82 17.72
CA PRO A 230 -11.89 11.65 17.91
C PRO A 230 -10.86 10.92 18.78
N MET A 231 -9.57 11.00 18.44
CA MET A 231 -8.51 10.47 19.29
C MET A 231 -8.59 11.07 20.71
N GLY A 232 -8.35 10.26 21.73
CA GLY A 232 -8.38 10.70 23.12
C GLY A 232 -9.72 10.51 23.86
N VAL A 233 -10.78 10.05 23.19
CA VAL A 233 -11.93 9.45 23.91
C VAL A 233 -11.46 8.26 24.74
N THR A 234 -12.13 7.93 25.84
CA THR A 234 -11.72 6.78 26.65
C THR A 234 -12.08 5.46 25.98
N LEU A 235 -11.34 4.39 26.28
CA LEU A 235 -11.69 3.05 25.78
C LEU A 235 -13.10 2.63 26.24
N GLN A 236 -13.48 3.00 27.47
CA GLN A 236 -14.82 2.78 28.00
C GLN A 236 -15.89 3.43 27.11
N GLN A 237 -15.69 4.68 26.67
CA GLN A 237 -16.64 5.36 25.78
C GLN A 237 -16.79 4.62 24.45
N VAL A 238 -15.68 4.17 23.85
CA VAL A 238 -15.71 3.39 22.61
C VAL A 238 -16.49 2.08 22.79
N ILE A 239 -16.24 1.37 23.89
CA ILE A 239 -16.93 0.11 24.22
C ILE A 239 -18.43 0.36 24.46
N ASP A 240 -18.79 1.39 25.22
CA ASP A 240 -20.19 1.69 25.53
C ASP A 240 -20.96 2.11 24.26
N ASP A 241 -20.35 2.93 23.40
CA ASP A 241 -21.00 3.48 22.21
C ASP A 241 -21.14 2.46 21.07
N LEU A 242 -20.19 1.52 20.92
CA LEU A 242 -20.22 0.49 19.87
C LEU A 242 -20.71 -0.88 20.35
N GLY A 243 -20.34 -1.27 21.57
CA GLY A 243 -20.66 -2.57 22.18
C GLY A 243 -22.04 -2.64 22.84
N GLY A 244 -22.55 -1.50 23.30
CA GLY A 244 -23.69 -1.49 24.21
C GLY A 244 -23.30 -2.09 25.56
N ALA A 245 -24.06 -3.08 26.05
CA ALA A 245 -23.81 -3.71 27.34
C ALA A 245 -23.06 -5.05 27.20
N PRO A 246 -22.42 -5.54 28.28
CA PRO A 246 -22.06 -6.95 28.39
C PRO A 246 -23.30 -7.84 28.22
N LYS A 247 -23.10 -9.05 27.69
CA LYS A 247 -24.17 -10.05 27.60
C LYS A 247 -24.69 -10.37 29.02
N GLU A 248 -25.99 -10.65 29.12
CA GLU A 248 -26.63 -11.18 30.34
C GLU A 248 -26.38 -10.41 31.66
N GLN A 249 -26.15 -9.08 31.58
CA GLN A 249 -25.81 -8.22 32.74
C GLN A 249 -24.48 -8.54 33.43
N HIS A 250 -23.56 -9.21 32.72
CA HIS A 250 -22.20 -9.45 33.20
C HIS A 250 -21.39 -8.13 33.26
N ARG A 251 -20.12 -8.24 33.63
CA ARG A 251 -19.19 -7.12 33.65
C ARG A 251 -17.96 -7.44 32.81
N TYR A 252 -17.54 -6.46 32.01
CA TYR A 252 -16.27 -6.56 31.30
C TYR A 252 -15.10 -6.63 32.28
N VAL A 253 -14.15 -7.51 32.00
CA VAL A 253 -12.93 -7.69 32.79
C VAL A 253 -11.67 -7.40 31.98
N ALA A 254 -11.72 -7.51 30.66
CA ALA A 254 -10.60 -7.20 29.78
C ALA A 254 -11.04 -6.84 28.36
N ALA A 255 -10.16 -6.14 27.65
CA ALA A 255 -10.23 -5.93 26.22
C ALA A 255 -8.87 -6.20 25.57
N VAL A 256 -8.86 -6.49 24.27
CA VAL A 256 -7.64 -6.56 23.46
C VAL A 256 -7.84 -5.71 22.22
N SER A 257 -6.86 -4.89 21.88
CA SER A 257 -6.84 -4.19 20.60
C SER A 257 -6.16 -5.05 19.54
N GLY A 258 -6.95 -5.69 18.68
CA GLY A 258 -6.51 -6.72 17.75
C GLY A 258 -6.02 -7.99 18.47
N THR A 259 -5.16 -8.74 17.82
CA THR A 259 -4.36 -9.86 18.37
C THR A 259 -2.89 -9.50 18.49
N ALA A 260 -2.48 -8.32 18.03
CA ALA A 260 -1.11 -7.84 18.04
C ALA A 260 -0.62 -7.30 19.41
N ASN A 261 -1.51 -7.09 20.39
CA ASN A 261 -1.21 -6.31 21.59
C ASN A 261 -1.58 -7.05 22.89
N ALA A 262 -0.91 -6.70 23.99
CA ALA A 262 -1.25 -7.21 25.32
C ALA A 262 -2.65 -6.78 25.77
N MET A 263 -3.30 -7.63 26.58
CA MET A 263 -4.61 -7.36 27.18
C MET A 263 -4.63 -6.08 28.02
N ILE A 264 -5.74 -5.36 27.93
CA ILE A 264 -6.07 -4.18 28.74
C ILE A 264 -7.11 -4.62 29.77
N PRO A 265 -6.80 -4.61 31.07
CA PRO A 265 -7.78 -4.99 32.09
C PRO A 265 -8.81 -3.86 32.29
N ALA A 266 -10.03 -4.19 32.72
CA ALA A 266 -11.15 -3.27 32.82
C ALA A 266 -10.87 -2.04 33.72
N GLU A 267 -10.00 -2.17 34.72
CA GLU A 267 -9.57 -1.05 35.58
C GLU A 267 -8.77 0.02 34.82
N ARG A 268 -8.46 -0.20 33.54
CA ARG A 268 -7.77 0.73 32.65
C ARG A 268 -8.64 1.22 31.49
N PHE A 269 -9.93 0.89 31.45
CA PHE A 269 -10.81 1.34 30.36
C PHE A 269 -11.05 2.86 30.35
N ASP A 270 -10.74 3.56 31.44
CA ASP A 270 -10.69 5.02 31.50
C ASP A 270 -9.51 5.63 30.71
N THR A 271 -8.60 4.81 30.18
CA THR A 271 -7.44 5.26 29.40
C THR A 271 -7.89 5.92 28.09
N PRO A 272 -7.38 7.13 27.76
CA PRO A 272 -7.60 7.76 26.46
C PRO A 272 -7.06 6.90 25.30
N VAL A 273 -7.89 6.66 24.29
CA VAL A 273 -7.53 5.91 23.08
C VAL A 273 -6.66 6.79 22.19
N THR A 274 -5.35 6.64 22.37
CA THR A 274 -4.28 7.29 21.61
C THR A 274 -3.08 6.34 21.57
N TYR A 275 -2.12 6.60 20.68
CA TYR A 275 -0.93 5.77 20.59
C TYR A 275 -0.06 5.81 21.85
N GLU A 276 0.05 6.98 22.49
CA GLU A 276 0.89 7.19 23.67
C GLU A 276 0.27 6.58 24.92
N HIS A 277 -1.00 6.89 25.24
CA HIS A 277 -1.61 6.48 26.51
C HIS A 277 -1.84 4.97 26.58
N ILE A 278 -2.24 4.32 25.47
CA ILE A 278 -2.41 2.86 25.42
C ILE A 278 -1.06 2.14 25.54
N ARG A 279 0.01 2.71 24.96
CA ARG A 279 1.36 2.20 25.15
C ARG A 279 1.84 2.33 26.59
N ASP A 280 1.52 3.43 27.26
CA ASP A 280 1.96 3.70 28.63
C ASP A 280 1.34 2.73 29.66
N ILE A 281 0.17 2.15 29.36
CA ILE A 281 -0.41 1.06 30.15
C ILE A 281 0.11 -0.34 29.77
N GLY A 282 1.07 -0.42 28.83
CA GLY A 282 1.73 -1.66 28.42
C GLY A 282 1.01 -2.45 27.33
N SER A 283 0.11 -1.82 26.58
CA SER A 283 -0.55 -2.40 25.39
C SER A 283 -0.16 -1.60 24.14
N GLY A 284 -0.92 -1.72 23.06
CA GLY A 284 -0.78 -0.91 21.85
C GLY A 284 -2.13 -0.68 21.21
N LEU A 285 -2.27 0.44 20.48
CA LEU A 285 -3.53 0.78 19.82
C LEU A 285 -3.82 -0.14 18.63
N GLY A 286 -2.78 -0.62 17.93
CA GLY A 286 -2.97 -1.45 16.75
C GLY A 286 -3.89 -0.79 15.72
N SER A 287 -4.80 -1.58 15.18
CA SER A 287 -5.84 -1.21 14.21
C SER A 287 -7.13 -0.70 14.86
N ALA A 288 -7.17 -0.55 16.20
CA ALA A 288 -8.37 -0.14 16.96
C ALA A 288 -9.60 -1.06 16.81
N GLY A 289 -9.40 -2.35 16.53
CA GLY A 289 -10.43 -3.38 16.68
C GLY A 289 -10.39 -3.98 18.08
N PHE A 290 -11.36 -3.67 18.93
CA PHE A 290 -11.40 -4.09 20.32
C PHE A 290 -12.26 -5.34 20.52
N LEU A 291 -11.62 -6.43 20.95
CA LEU A 291 -12.29 -7.62 21.45
C LEU A 291 -12.50 -7.46 22.96
N VAL A 292 -13.75 -7.46 23.43
CA VAL A 292 -14.10 -7.33 24.86
C VAL A 292 -14.52 -8.67 25.44
N PHE A 293 -14.13 -8.90 26.70
CA PHE A 293 -14.38 -10.15 27.42
C PHE A 293 -15.01 -9.88 28.77
N ASP A 294 -15.99 -10.70 29.15
CA ASP A 294 -16.68 -10.61 30.42
C ASP A 294 -16.11 -11.56 31.49
N GLU A 295 -16.68 -11.49 32.69
CA GLU A 295 -16.23 -12.23 33.87
C GLU A 295 -16.46 -13.75 33.83
N GLU A 296 -17.23 -14.27 32.86
CA GLU A 296 -17.39 -15.72 32.63
C GLU A 296 -16.26 -16.29 31.76
N THR A 297 -15.55 -15.44 31.02
CA THR A 297 -14.45 -15.84 30.14
C THR A 297 -13.12 -16.00 30.90
N ASP A 298 -12.49 -17.18 30.81
CA ASP A 298 -11.14 -17.38 31.36
C ASP A 298 -10.10 -16.64 30.50
N LEU A 299 -9.49 -15.60 31.07
CA LEU A 299 -8.51 -14.76 30.35
C LEU A 299 -7.20 -15.50 30.00
N VAL A 300 -6.85 -16.60 30.68
CA VAL A 300 -5.74 -17.46 30.26
C VAL A 300 -6.13 -18.23 28.99
N ALA A 301 -7.40 -18.63 28.86
CA ALA A 301 -7.93 -19.24 27.65
C ALA A 301 -7.98 -18.25 26.47
N VAL A 302 -8.26 -16.98 26.73
CA VAL A 302 -8.14 -15.89 25.72
C VAL A 302 -6.68 -15.75 25.26
N ALA A 303 -5.74 -15.63 26.20
CA ALA A 303 -4.32 -15.52 25.86
C ALA A 303 -3.81 -16.74 25.06
N ALA A 304 -4.26 -17.95 25.40
CA ALA A 304 -3.98 -19.17 24.65
C ALA A 304 -4.56 -19.13 23.22
N GLY A 305 -5.79 -18.64 23.08
CA GLY A 305 -6.44 -18.44 21.78
C GLY A 305 -5.66 -17.51 20.86
N ILE A 306 -5.25 -16.35 21.37
CA ILE A 306 -4.46 -15.37 20.61
C ILE A 306 -3.09 -15.95 20.26
N ALA A 307 -2.42 -16.59 21.23
CA ALA A 307 -1.11 -17.21 21.00
C ALA A 307 -1.17 -18.35 19.97
N HIS A 308 -2.27 -19.09 19.93
CA HIS A 308 -2.52 -20.12 18.93
C HIS A 308 -2.76 -19.52 17.55
N PHE A 309 -3.61 -18.48 17.44
CA PHE A 309 -3.84 -17.74 16.18
C PHE A 309 -2.50 -17.26 15.58
N LEU A 310 -1.66 -16.61 16.37
CA LEU A 310 -0.36 -16.12 15.91
C LEU A 310 0.59 -17.27 15.51
N ALA A 311 0.59 -18.39 16.24
CA ALA A 311 1.39 -19.56 15.87
C ALA A 311 0.95 -20.19 14.53
N VAL A 312 -0.36 -20.22 14.28
CA VAL A 312 -0.95 -20.65 13.00
C VAL A 312 -0.57 -19.68 11.89
N GLU A 313 -0.72 -18.37 12.08
CA GLU A 313 -0.40 -17.35 11.07
C GLU A 313 1.11 -17.14 10.81
N SER A 314 1.99 -17.78 11.59
CA SER A 314 3.42 -17.77 11.33
C SER A 314 3.76 -18.52 10.02
N CYS A 315 4.38 -17.83 9.06
CA CYS A 315 4.73 -18.38 7.74
C CYS A 315 5.88 -19.40 7.76
N GLY A 316 6.71 -19.44 8.81
CA GLY A 316 7.87 -20.34 8.87
C GLY A 316 9.19 -19.79 8.33
N GLN A 317 9.28 -18.53 7.89
CA GLN A 317 10.57 -17.95 7.47
C GLN A 317 11.58 -17.77 8.62
N CYS A 318 11.08 -17.67 9.86
CA CYS A 318 11.89 -17.48 11.05
C CYS A 318 11.64 -18.66 11.99
N GLU A 319 12.68 -19.46 12.25
CA GLU A 319 12.57 -20.65 13.11
C GLU A 319 11.99 -20.33 14.49
N PRO A 320 12.45 -19.30 15.25
CA PRO A 320 11.88 -19.00 16.56
C PRO A 320 10.38 -18.67 16.48
N CYS A 321 9.99 -17.81 15.53
CA CYS A 321 8.59 -17.43 15.34
C CYS A 321 7.68 -18.63 15.03
N LYS A 322 8.20 -19.68 14.37
CA LYS A 322 7.40 -20.86 14.01
C LYS A 322 7.40 -21.91 15.11
N SER A 323 8.59 -22.38 15.47
CA SER A 323 8.76 -23.50 16.40
C SER A 323 8.50 -23.09 17.83
N ASP A 324 9.02 -21.94 18.29
CA ASP A 324 8.73 -21.45 19.65
C ASP A 324 7.27 -20.99 19.76
N GLY A 325 6.70 -20.40 18.70
CA GLY A 325 5.28 -20.05 18.63
C GLY A 325 4.36 -21.26 18.84
N ALA A 326 4.61 -22.36 18.13
CA ALA A 326 3.88 -23.62 18.29
C ALA A 326 4.08 -24.24 19.70
N ALA A 327 5.29 -24.18 20.23
CA ALA A 327 5.59 -24.66 21.58
C ALA A 327 4.89 -23.83 22.67
N ILE A 328 4.81 -22.51 22.50
CA ILE A 328 4.05 -21.61 23.37
C ILE A 328 2.57 -22.00 23.38
N SER A 329 1.95 -22.16 22.21
CA SER A 329 0.55 -22.61 22.09
C SER A 329 0.33 -23.94 22.82
N THR A 330 1.21 -24.91 22.59
CA THR A 330 1.15 -26.23 23.24
C THR A 330 1.27 -26.12 24.77
N HIS A 331 2.19 -25.31 25.29
CA HIS A 331 2.34 -25.11 26.72
C HIS A 331 1.13 -24.43 27.36
N LEU A 332 0.49 -23.50 26.64
CA LEU A 332 -0.75 -22.88 27.09
C LEU A 332 -1.89 -23.91 27.14
N ASP A 333 -2.05 -24.74 26.12
CA ASP A 333 -3.05 -25.84 26.12
C ASP A 333 -2.81 -26.83 27.28
N MET A 334 -1.56 -27.17 27.58
CA MET A 334 -1.21 -28.01 28.74
C MET A 334 -1.61 -27.34 30.07
N ILE A 335 -1.38 -26.03 30.20
CA ILE A 335 -1.76 -25.27 31.40
C ILE A 335 -3.28 -25.28 31.56
N LEU A 336 -4.03 -24.99 30.50
CA LEU A 336 -5.49 -24.96 30.52
C LEU A 336 -6.13 -26.33 30.77
N SER A 337 -5.44 -27.41 30.38
CA SER A 337 -5.88 -28.79 30.63
C SER A 337 -5.50 -29.31 32.02
N ASN A 338 -4.88 -28.48 32.87
CA ASN A 338 -4.30 -28.85 34.17
C ASN A 338 -3.18 -29.92 34.11
N ASP A 339 -2.61 -30.16 32.93
CA ASP A 339 -1.43 -31.04 32.72
C ASP A 339 -0.10 -30.25 32.84
N GLY A 340 -0.19 -28.93 32.99
CA GLY A 340 0.93 -28.03 33.19
C GLY A 340 1.61 -28.18 34.55
N SER A 341 2.88 -27.78 34.63
CA SER A 341 3.67 -27.76 35.86
C SER A 341 4.39 -26.41 36.03
N PRO A 342 5.01 -26.13 37.19
CA PRO A 342 5.87 -24.95 37.33
C PRO A 342 7.01 -24.91 36.29
N ARG A 343 7.46 -26.08 35.77
CA ARG A 343 8.43 -26.15 34.68
C ARG A 343 7.82 -25.74 33.34
N THR A 344 6.57 -26.11 33.07
CA THR A 344 5.82 -25.67 31.89
C THR A 344 5.70 -24.15 31.88
N LEU A 345 5.36 -23.55 33.02
CA LEU A 345 5.27 -22.09 33.15
C LEU A 345 6.63 -21.40 32.96
N ALA A 346 7.72 -21.99 33.46
CA ALA A 346 9.07 -21.48 33.24
C ALA A 346 9.51 -21.58 31.77
N ALA A 347 9.19 -22.69 31.09
CA ALA A 347 9.45 -22.86 29.66
C ALA A 347 8.66 -21.86 28.82
N LEU A 348 7.36 -21.71 29.10
CA LEU A 348 6.49 -20.71 28.48
C LEU A 348 7.09 -19.30 28.63
N SER A 349 7.51 -18.91 29.83
CA SER A 349 8.13 -17.59 30.06
C SER A 349 9.44 -17.42 29.28
N SER A 350 10.26 -18.46 29.17
CA SER A 350 11.52 -18.40 28.42
C SER A 350 11.26 -18.21 26.93
N LEU A 351 10.41 -19.07 26.34
CA LEU A 351 10.06 -19.02 24.91
C LEU A 351 9.40 -17.69 24.54
N SER A 352 8.47 -17.22 25.38
CA SER A 352 7.77 -15.94 25.18
C SER A 352 8.75 -14.77 25.04
N SER A 353 9.88 -14.79 25.75
CA SER A 353 10.90 -13.72 25.69
C SER A 353 11.89 -13.83 24.53
N THR A 354 11.86 -14.92 23.77
CA THR A 354 12.82 -15.17 22.68
C THR A 354 12.18 -15.42 21.32
N VAL A 355 10.85 -15.60 21.25
CA VAL A 355 10.11 -15.91 20.02
C VAL A 355 10.26 -14.86 18.92
N SER A 356 10.56 -13.62 19.29
CA SER A 356 10.79 -12.51 18.35
C SER A 356 12.25 -12.38 17.88
N ASN A 357 13.17 -13.19 18.40
CA ASN A 357 14.59 -13.11 18.06
C ASN A 357 14.81 -13.40 16.57
N GLY A 358 15.37 -12.42 15.85
CA GLY A 358 15.59 -12.54 14.41
C GLY A 358 14.31 -12.53 13.58
N ALA A 359 13.18 -12.05 14.14
CA ALA A 359 11.93 -11.92 13.41
C ALA A 359 12.10 -11.00 12.18
N ARG A 360 11.62 -11.48 11.04
CA ARG A 360 11.61 -10.74 9.77
C ARG A 360 10.45 -9.73 9.68
N CYS A 361 9.36 -9.97 10.39
CA CYS A 361 8.18 -9.11 10.42
C CYS A 361 7.67 -8.94 11.87
N GLY A 362 6.59 -8.18 12.04
CA GLY A 362 6.02 -7.87 13.36
C GLY A 362 5.41 -9.08 14.11
N LEU A 363 5.07 -10.17 13.43
CA LEU A 363 4.30 -11.27 14.02
C LEU A 363 4.99 -11.93 15.23
N GLY A 364 6.28 -12.21 15.15
CA GLY A 364 7.03 -12.78 16.28
C GLY A 364 7.05 -11.84 17.50
N ARG A 365 7.05 -10.52 17.26
CA ARG A 365 6.98 -9.51 18.32
C ARG A 365 5.57 -9.42 18.93
N GLN A 366 4.53 -9.57 18.12
CA GLN A 366 3.14 -9.67 18.63
C GLN A 366 3.01 -10.87 19.58
N GLN A 367 3.56 -12.04 19.22
CA GLN A 367 3.53 -13.22 20.08
C GLN A 367 4.25 -12.97 21.41
N GLU A 368 5.43 -12.33 21.38
CA GLU A 368 6.15 -11.91 22.58
C GLU A 368 5.30 -10.97 23.45
N ASP A 369 4.76 -9.90 22.88
CA ASP A 369 4.01 -8.87 23.61
C ASP A 369 2.74 -9.44 24.27
N VAL A 370 1.97 -10.27 23.55
CA VAL A 370 0.76 -10.94 24.06
C VAL A 370 1.10 -11.89 25.21
N THR A 371 2.06 -12.77 25.01
CA THR A 371 2.33 -13.87 25.94
C THR A 371 3.05 -13.37 27.20
N THR A 372 4.03 -12.47 27.05
CA THR A 372 4.69 -11.83 28.20
C THR A 372 3.75 -10.90 28.96
N GLY A 373 2.87 -10.18 28.24
CA GLY A 373 1.80 -9.37 28.81
C GLY A 373 0.84 -10.20 29.66
N ALA A 374 0.33 -11.30 29.11
CA ALA A 374 -0.54 -12.23 29.82
C ALA A 374 0.14 -12.83 31.06
N LEU A 375 1.39 -13.31 30.94
CA LEU A 375 2.16 -13.85 32.08
C LEU A 375 2.38 -12.83 33.20
N LYS A 376 2.42 -11.54 32.87
CA LYS A 376 2.56 -10.46 33.86
C LYS A 376 1.23 -10.09 34.50
N LEU A 377 0.17 -9.98 33.70
CA LEU A 377 -1.16 -9.57 34.13
C LEU A 377 -1.86 -10.68 34.93
N LEU A 378 -1.85 -11.91 34.40
CA LEU A 378 -2.65 -13.05 34.87
C LEU A 378 -1.85 -14.04 35.75
N ARG A 379 -0.89 -13.52 36.53
CA ARG A 379 0.04 -14.34 37.32
C ARG A 379 -0.66 -15.30 38.28
N THR A 380 -1.80 -14.88 38.82
CA THR A 380 -2.54 -15.67 39.81
C THR A 380 -3.27 -16.81 39.11
N GLU A 381 -3.95 -16.49 38.02
CA GLU A 381 -4.74 -17.36 37.16
C GLU A 381 -3.87 -18.47 36.56
N PHE A 382 -2.69 -18.11 36.03
CA PHE A 382 -1.68 -19.09 35.56
C PHE A 382 -1.27 -20.08 36.67
N ARG A 383 -1.08 -19.59 37.91
CA ARG A 383 -0.72 -20.46 39.04
C ARG A 383 -1.89 -21.34 39.47
N GLU A 384 -3.11 -20.84 39.40
CA GLU A 384 -4.31 -21.58 39.75
C GLU A 384 -4.56 -22.75 38.78
N HIS A 385 -4.42 -22.52 37.47
CA HIS A 385 -4.43 -23.59 36.46
C HIS A 385 -3.34 -24.64 36.72
N VAL A 386 -2.08 -24.23 36.88
CA VAL A 386 -0.96 -25.16 37.18
C VAL A 386 -1.15 -25.94 38.51
N GLN A 387 -1.91 -25.41 39.46
CA GLN A 387 -2.22 -26.08 40.73
C GLN A 387 -3.50 -26.90 40.70
N GLY A 388 -4.22 -26.95 39.57
CA GLY A 388 -5.51 -27.61 39.43
C GLY A 388 -6.61 -26.98 40.30
N ARG A 389 -6.51 -25.67 40.59
CA ARG A 389 -7.52 -24.90 41.34
C ARG A 389 -8.60 -24.31 40.45
N ARG A 390 -8.35 -24.24 39.14
CA ARG A 390 -9.34 -23.93 38.10
C ARG A 390 -9.73 -25.21 37.37
N PRO A 391 -10.99 -25.34 36.92
CA PRO A 391 -11.38 -26.46 36.07
C PRO A 391 -10.64 -26.39 34.73
N PRO A 392 -10.37 -27.54 34.08
CA PRO A 392 -9.88 -27.54 32.71
C PRO A 392 -10.83 -26.80 31.78
N VAL A 393 -10.28 -26.03 30.84
CA VAL A 393 -11.03 -25.25 29.86
C VAL A 393 -10.33 -25.31 28.51
N GLU A 394 -11.08 -25.22 27.42
CA GLU A 394 -10.49 -25.09 26.08
C GLU A 394 -10.05 -23.65 25.83
N ARG A 395 -9.06 -23.45 24.95
CA ARG A 395 -8.69 -22.10 24.50
C ARG A 395 -9.87 -21.42 23.80
N VAL A 396 -9.96 -20.10 23.92
CA VAL A 396 -10.96 -19.32 23.18
C VAL A 396 -10.58 -19.27 21.71
N THR A 397 -11.52 -19.51 20.80
CA THR A 397 -11.28 -19.37 19.37
C THR A 397 -11.17 -17.88 19.01
N ILE A 398 -10.01 -17.50 18.47
CA ILE A 398 -9.75 -16.15 17.97
C ILE A 398 -9.67 -16.21 16.44
N ALA A 399 -10.60 -15.52 15.77
CA ALA A 399 -10.74 -15.57 14.33
C ALA A 399 -11.06 -14.19 13.74
N PRO A 400 -10.68 -13.92 12.47
CA PRO A 400 -11.08 -12.72 11.75
C PRO A 400 -12.60 -12.57 11.66
N ILE A 401 -13.08 -11.33 11.55
CA ILE A 401 -14.50 -11.05 11.29
C ILE A 401 -14.76 -11.23 9.79
N ALA A 402 -15.60 -12.21 9.46
CA ALA A 402 -16.06 -12.47 8.10
C ALA A 402 -17.10 -11.44 7.65
N ASP A 403 -18.03 -11.05 8.52
CA ASP A 403 -19.00 -9.97 8.26
C ASP A 403 -19.50 -9.33 9.56
N LEU A 404 -19.96 -8.07 9.50
CA LEU A 404 -20.80 -7.47 10.55
C LEU A 404 -22.23 -7.43 10.03
N ALA A 405 -23.12 -8.24 10.60
CA ALA A 405 -24.48 -8.43 10.12
C ALA A 405 -25.51 -8.07 11.21
N GLY A 406 -26.15 -6.92 11.05
CA GLY A 406 -27.02 -6.37 12.10
C GLY A 406 -26.18 -6.06 13.33
N ASP A 407 -26.53 -6.67 14.46
CA ASP A 407 -25.90 -6.42 15.75
C ASP A 407 -24.80 -7.46 16.10
N GLU A 408 -24.46 -8.36 15.17
CA GLU A 408 -23.53 -9.48 15.41
C GLU A 408 -22.28 -9.43 14.52
N ALA A 409 -21.15 -9.82 15.10
CA ALA A 409 -19.93 -10.12 14.37
C ALA A 409 -19.92 -11.60 13.97
N ILE A 410 -19.94 -11.85 12.67
CA ILE A 410 -19.79 -13.20 12.11
C ILE A 410 -18.30 -13.47 11.98
N LEU A 411 -17.79 -14.46 12.72
CA LEU A 411 -16.40 -14.88 12.65
C LEU A 411 -16.17 -15.85 11.49
N ASP A 412 -14.96 -15.86 10.93
CA ASP A 412 -14.54 -16.83 9.92
C ASP A 412 -14.38 -18.22 10.56
N ASP A 413 -15.34 -19.11 10.32
CA ASP A 413 -15.40 -20.44 10.92
C ASP A 413 -14.30 -21.38 10.40
N ARG A 414 -13.76 -21.11 9.21
CA ARG A 414 -12.59 -21.80 8.63
C ARG A 414 -11.33 -21.63 9.47
N TYR A 415 -11.29 -20.69 10.41
CA TYR A 415 -10.13 -20.55 11.30
C TYR A 415 -10.07 -21.63 12.38
N ALA A 416 -11.21 -22.24 12.72
CA ALA A 416 -11.24 -23.27 13.76
C ALA A 416 -10.49 -24.55 13.36
N ASP A 417 -10.36 -24.82 12.06
CA ASP A 417 -9.73 -26.01 11.51
C ASP A 417 -8.41 -25.73 10.76
N LYS A 418 -7.86 -24.52 10.90
CA LYS A 418 -6.63 -24.10 10.24
C LYS A 418 -5.40 -24.65 10.99
N ASN A 419 -4.55 -25.37 10.26
CA ASN A 419 -3.32 -25.98 10.79
C ASN A 419 -2.12 -25.02 10.70
N LEU A 420 -1.03 -25.38 11.39
CA LEU A 420 0.22 -24.60 11.40
C LEU A 420 0.83 -24.47 9.99
N ASP A 421 0.60 -25.41 9.09
CA ASP A 421 1.06 -25.36 7.69
C ASP A 421 0.14 -24.55 6.75
N TRP A 422 -0.88 -23.88 7.30
CA TRP A 422 -1.97 -23.18 6.59
C TRP A 422 -2.87 -24.09 5.73
N THR A 423 -2.90 -25.39 5.99
CA THR A 423 -3.97 -26.24 5.49
C THR A 423 -5.21 -26.12 6.38
N HIS A 424 -6.36 -26.55 5.87
CA HIS A 424 -7.62 -26.60 6.61
C HIS A 424 -8.09 -28.05 6.73
N GLY A 425 -8.63 -28.42 7.88
CA GLY A 425 -9.06 -29.78 8.20
C GLY A 425 -7.89 -30.78 8.24
N GLY A 426 -8.17 -32.08 8.04
CA GLY A 426 -7.13 -33.10 7.81
C GLY A 426 -6.06 -33.26 8.91
N VAL A 427 -4.91 -33.82 8.54
CA VAL A 427 -3.71 -33.94 9.40
C VAL A 427 -2.70 -32.91 8.90
N ASP A 428 -2.15 -32.10 9.83
CA ASP A 428 -1.02 -31.19 9.58
C ASP A 428 0.11 -31.94 8.84
N SER A 429 0.54 -31.40 7.70
CA SER A 429 1.60 -32.04 6.89
C SER A 429 2.94 -32.13 7.60
N GLY A 430 3.16 -31.32 8.64
CA GLY A 430 4.42 -31.16 9.34
C GLY A 430 5.43 -30.26 8.62
N GLU A 431 5.06 -29.69 7.48
CA GLU A 431 5.85 -28.69 6.76
C GLU A 431 5.50 -27.26 7.20
N THR A 432 6.43 -26.33 7.09
CA THR A 432 6.09 -24.91 7.28
C THR A 432 5.34 -24.35 6.06
N PRO A 433 4.52 -23.29 6.19
CA PRO A 433 3.89 -22.67 5.02
C PRO A 433 4.88 -22.28 3.92
N VAL A 434 6.06 -21.77 4.28
CA VAL A 434 7.14 -21.43 3.33
C VAL A 434 7.70 -22.64 2.61
N ASP A 435 7.85 -23.78 3.28
CA ASP A 435 8.33 -25.01 2.64
C ASP A 435 7.27 -25.60 1.70
N ARG A 436 6.02 -25.67 2.19
CA ARG A 436 4.89 -26.24 1.45
C ARG A 436 4.51 -25.43 0.21
N LEU A 437 4.51 -24.10 0.33
CA LEU A 437 4.13 -23.19 -0.76
C LEU A 437 5.35 -22.71 -1.56
N ARG A 438 6.52 -23.32 -1.38
CA ARG A 438 7.72 -22.96 -2.13
C ARG A 438 7.50 -23.18 -3.63
N GLY A 439 7.55 -22.09 -4.40
CA GLY A 439 7.35 -22.13 -5.86
C GLY A 439 5.88 -22.23 -6.30
N ALA A 440 4.92 -22.21 -5.36
CA ALA A 440 3.52 -22.01 -5.68
C ALA A 440 3.25 -20.50 -5.81
N SER A 441 2.86 -20.05 -6.99
CA SER A 441 2.31 -18.70 -7.15
C SER A 441 0.88 -18.69 -6.60
N PRO A 442 0.51 -17.75 -5.71
CA PRO A 442 -0.89 -17.55 -5.37
C PRO A 442 -1.70 -17.25 -6.63
N GLU A 443 -2.95 -17.68 -6.64
CA GLU A 443 -3.92 -17.22 -7.64
C GLU A 443 -4.15 -15.73 -7.38
N VAL A 444 -3.43 -14.90 -8.13
CA VAL A 444 -3.58 -13.45 -8.10
C VAL A 444 -4.28 -13.05 -9.38
N SER A 445 -5.54 -12.62 -9.27
CA SER A 445 -6.20 -11.92 -10.35
C SER A 445 -5.93 -10.42 -10.20
N GLU A 446 -5.29 -9.86 -11.22
CA GLU A 446 -5.17 -8.41 -11.36
C GLU A 446 -6.26 -7.94 -12.32
N VAL A 447 -7.20 -7.17 -11.80
CA VAL A 447 -8.08 -6.34 -12.64
C VAL A 447 -7.35 -5.02 -12.81
N SER A 448 -6.47 -4.99 -13.82
CA SER A 448 -5.83 -3.75 -14.26
C SER A 448 -6.72 -3.05 -15.28
N GLN A 449 -6.59 -1.72 -15.36
CA GLN A 449 -7.00 -1.01 -16.57
C GLN A 449 -6.26 -1.66 -17.76
N GLU A 450 -6.99 -2.33 -18.66
CA GLU A 450 -6.38 -2.79 -19.92
C GLU A 450 -5.81 -1.56 -20.65
N ARG A 451 -4.48 -1.48 -20.73
CA ARG A 451 -3.86 -0.75 -21.82
C ARG A 451 -4.30 -1.42 -23.12
N PRO A 452 -4.61 -0.67 -24.19
CA PRO A 452 -4.77 -1.28 -25.51
C PRO A 452 -3.54 -2.17 -25.79
N LYS A 453 -3.78 -3.39 -26.25
CA LYS A 453 -2.70 -4.32 -26.61
C LYS A 453 -1.88 -3.71 -27.75
N PRO A 454 -0.54 -3.86 -27.74
CA PRO A 454 0.28 -3.47 -28.88
C PRO A 454 -0.28 -4.14 -30.12
N VAL A 455 -0.52 -3.35 -31.16
CA VAL A 455 -0.88 -3.90 -32.46
C VAL A 455 0.36 -4.63 -33.00
N ASP A 456 0.27 -5.96 -33.09
CA ASP A 456 1.24 -6.83 -33.77
C ASP A 456 1.18 -6.56 -35.28
N GLU A 457 1.65 -5.38 -35.74
CA GLU A 457 1.95 -5.08 -37.14
C GLU A 457 2.57 -3.68 -37.30
N ALA A 458 3.87 -3.55 -37.02
CA ALA A 458 4.73 -2.59 -37.72
C ALA A 458 6.18 -3.09 -37.72
N ALA A 459 6.72 -3.22 -38.91
CA ALA A 459 8.01 -3.83 -39.20
C ALA A 459 9.20 -3.07 -38.58
N SER A 460 10.11 -3.82 -37.96
CA SER A 460 11.56 -3.57 -37.83
C SER A 460 12.04 -2.12 -38.06
N VAL A 461 11.99 -1.29 -37.02
CA VAL A 461 12.93 -0.19 -36.81
C VAL A 461 13.69 -0.48 -35.51
N GLY A 462 15.00 -0.24 -35.48
CA GLY A 462 15.92 -0.72 -34.44
C GLY A 462 15.59 -0.23 -33.03
N LYS A 463 16.02 -1.01 -32.02
CA LYS A 463 15.82 -0.75 -30.58
C LYS A 463 16.45 0.58 -30.12
N GLY A 464 15.63 1.48 -29.57
CA GLY A 464 15.90 2.52 -28.55
C GLY A 464 17.21 3.35 -28.61
N TYR A 465 17.09 4.61 -29.06
CA TYR A 465 18.10 5.68 -28.91
C TYR A 465 17.38 7.00 -28.55
N ALA A 466 17.47 7.46 -27.29
CA ALA A 466 16.72 8.64 -26.82
C ALA A 466 16.92 9.89 -27.68
N PHE A 467 18.16 10.22 -28.05
CA PHE A 467 18.48 11.38 -28.88
C PHE A 467 18.08 11.19 -30.34
N GLU A 468 18.19 9.97 -30.88
CA GLU A 468 17.72 9.67 -32.25
C GLU A 468 16.20 9.86 -32.37
N LEU A 469 15.43 9.54 -31.32
CA LEU A 469 13.99 9.80 -31.29
C LEU A 469 13.66 11.30 -31.28
N LEU A 470 14.46 12.11 -30.58
CA LEU A 470 14.34 13.56 -30.59
C LEU A 470 14.68 14.13 -31.96
N ASP A 471 15.79 13.69 -32.56
CA ASP A 471 16.20 14.08 -33.91
C ASP A 471 15.13 13.77 -34.96
N ILE A 472 14.53 12.58 -34.90
CA ILE A 472 13.42 12.17 -35.77
C ILE A 472 12.21 13.11 -35.58
N ALA A 473 11.87 13.44 -34.33
CA ALA A 473 10.78 14.36 -34.04
C ALA A 473 11.07 15.78 -34.57
N HIS A 474 12.30 16.27 -34.40
CA HIS A 474 12.76 17.58 -34.89
C HIS A 474 12.66 17.67 -36.42
N GLU A 475 13.15 16.65 -37.13
CA GLU A 475 13.09 16.60 -38.59
C GLU A 475 11.63 16.51 -39.09
N ALA A 476 10.78 15.76 -38.39
CA ALA A 476 9.37 15.65 -38.71
C ALA A 476 8.63 16.99 -38.51
N MET A 477 8.90 17.71 -37.41
CA MET A 477 8.34 19.04 -37.16
C MET A 477 8.74 20.04 -38.24
N ARG A 478 10.05 20.12 -38.57
CA ARG A 478 10.58 20.99 -39.62
C ARG A 478 9.96 20.67 -40.99
N SER A 479 9.82 19.39 -41.31
CA SER A 479 9.25 18.93 -42.58
C SER A 479 7.76 19.27 -42.70
N ALA A 480 6.97 19.00 -41.66
CA ALA A 480 5.55 19.32 -41.65
C ALA A 480 5.32 20.84 -41.75
N LEU A 481 6.12 21.63 -41.05
CA LEU A 481 6.08 23.09 -41.11
C LEU A 481 6.46 23.63 -42.49
N TYR A 482 7.56 23.14 -43.08
CA TYR A 482 7.99 23.53 -44.43
C TYR A 482 6.90 23.23 -45.46
N ASN A 483 6.30 22.05 -45.40
CA ASN A 483 5.21 21.68 -46.30
C ASN A 483 3.97 22.55 -46.08
N ALA A 484 3.61 22.88 -44.83
CA ALA A 484 2.50 23.79 -44.53
C ALA A 484 2.73 25.22 -45.04
N GLN A 485 3.98 25.69 -45.12
CA GLN A 485 4.33 27.00 -45.70
C GLN A 485 4.23 27.05 -47.22
N HIS A 486 4.42 25.91 -47.89
CA HIS A 486 4.49 25.82 -49.36
C HIS A 486 3.22 25.20 -49.99
N SER A 487 2.22 24.89 -49.18
CA SER A 487 0.92 24.34 -49.60
C SER A 487 -0.21 25.33 -49.32
N GLU A 488 -1.34 25.16 -50.02
CA GLU A 488 -2.57 25.97 -49.82
C GLU A 488 -3.79 25.07 -49.60
N GLY A 489 -4.88 25.63 -49.06
CA GLY A 489 -6.17 24.94 -48.94
C GLY A 489 -6.12 23.68 -48.05
N GLU A 490 -6.74 22.59 -48.50
CA GLU A 490 -6.82 21.33 -47.74
C GLU A 490 -5.45 20.67 -47.50
N GLU A 491 -4.50 20.84 -48.42
CA GLU A 491 -3.15 20.27 -48.30
C GLU A 491 -2.36 20.96 -47.18
N ARG A 492 -2.49 22.29 -47.08
CA ARG A 492 -1.94 23.05 -45.95
C ARG A 492 -2.53 22.60 -44.61
N LEU A 493 -3.84 22.37 -44.56
CA LEU A 493 -4.51 21.92 -43.33
C LEU A 493 -4.02 20.53 -42.92
N ALA A 494 -3.82 19.61 -43.87
CA ALA A 494 -3.30 18.28 -43.59
C ALA A 494 -1.89 18.32 -42.96
N HIS A 495 -1.02 19.20 -43.43
CA HIS A 495 0.32 19.39 -42.85
C HIS A 495 0.28 20.05 -41.46
N LEU A 496 -0.66 20.97 -41.22
CA LEU A 496 -0.88 21.53 -39.87
C LEU A 496 -1.42 20.49 -38.89
N ASP A 497 -2.31 19.60 -39.35
CA ASP A 497 -2.81 18.47 -38.55
C ASP A 497 -1.70 17.45 -38.23
N GLU A 498 -0.76 17.25 -39.15
CA GLU A 498 0.45 16.47 -38.92
C GLU A 498 1.36 17.12 -37.89
N LEU A 499 1.64 18.42 -38.03
CA LEU A 499 2.46 19.18 -37.09
C LEU A 499 1.86 19.20 -35.67
N GLU A 500 0.54 19.40 -35.54
CA GLU A 500 -0.14 19.34 -34.24
C GLU A 500 0.03 17.97 -33.57
N ARG A 501 -0.08 16.87 -34.34
CA ARG A 501 0.09 15.52 -33.80
C ARG A 501 1.52 15.29 -33.32
N ILE A 502 2.52 15.72 -34.09
CA ILE A 502 3.93 15.56 -33.71
C ILE A 502 4.22 16.35 -32.43
N LEU A 503 3.78 17.62 -32.35
CA LEU A 503 3.96 18.46 -31.16
C LEU A 503 3.25 17.90 -29.92
N ALA A 504 2.06 17.31 -30.08
CA ALA A 504 1.34 16.69 -28.97
C ALA A 504 2.07 15.47 -28.39
N ILE A 505 2.58 14.59 -29.26
CA ILE A 505 3.40 13.43 -28.86
C ILE A 505 4.69 13.90 -28.18
N TYR A 506 5.36 14.89 -28.77
CA TYR A 506 6.58 15.46 -28.24
C TYR A 506 6.37 16.03 -26.83
N LEU A 507 5.26 16.73 -26.59
CA LEU A 507 4.90 17.26 -25.28
C LEU A 507 4.60 16.16 -24.25
N ASP A 508 3.90 15.08 -24.63
CA ASP A 508 3.60 13.97 -23.71
C ASP A 508 4.87 13.22 -23.29
N VAL A 509 5.77 12.95 -24.25
CA VAL A 509 7.09 12.38 -24.00
C VAL A 509 7.91 13.32 -23.10
N GLY A 510 7.87 14.62 -23.39
CA GLY A 510 8.43 15.69 -22.57
C GLY A 510 7.98 15.59 -21.12
N GLN A 511 6.67 15.67 -20.87
CA GLN A 511 6.09 15.75 -19.53
C GLN A 511 6.24 14.46 -18.72
N ARG A 512 6.15 13.29 -19.36
CA ARG A 512 6.13 12.00 -18.67
C ARG A 512 7.49 11.38 -18.48
N ILE A 513 8.42 11.67 -19.40
CA ILE A 513 9.72 10.99 -19.45
C ILE A 513 10.86 11.99 -19.31
N LEU A 514 10.99 12.94 -20.25
CA LEU A 514 12.16 13.82 -20.32
C LEU A 514 12.23 14.82 -19.16
N PHE A 515 11.16 15.54 -18.84
CA PHE A 515 11.18 16.56 -17.78
C PHE A 515 11.37 15.96 -16.39
N PRO A 516 10.70 14.84 -16.03
CA PRO A 516 11.05 14.12 -14.81
C PRO A 516 12.52 13.72 -14.79
N MET A 517 13.08 13.24 -15.91
CA MET A 517 14.49 12.86 -15.99
C MET A 517 15.46 14.05 -15.85
N LEU A 518 15.18 15.16 -16.53
CA LEU A 518 15.96 16.38 -16.44
C LEU A 518 15.95 16.97 -15.02
N ARG A 519 14.79 16.96 -14.36
CA ARG A 519 14.68 17.35 -12.94
C ARG A 519 15.50 16.42 -12.03
N ARG A 520 15.52 15.10 -12.32
CA ARG A 520 16.30 14.11 -11.56
C ARG A 520 17.81 14.34 -11.72
N VAL A 521 18.28 14.63 -12.93
CA VAL A 521 19.69 14.85 -13.24
C VAL A 521 20.18 16.21 -12.72
N ALA A 522 19.38 17.26 -12.86
CA ALA A 522 19.73 18.61 -12.41
C ALA A 522 19.72 18.79 -10.88
N ALA A 523 19.17 17.84 -10.12
CA ALA A 523 19.15 17.86 -8.66
C ALA A 523 20.46 17.34 -8.01
N VAL A 524 21.43 16.87 -8.80
CA VAL A 524 22.76 16.46 -8.33
C VAL A 524 23.59 17.72 -7.99
N PRO A 525 24.19 17.86 -6.79
CA PRO A 525 24.89 19.08 -6.40
C PRO A 525 26.07 19.45 -7.34
N GLY A 526 26.00 20.62 -7.98
CA GLY A 526 26.99 21.16 -8.92
C GLY A 526 26.63 22.58 -9.43
N ASP A 527 27.40 23.13 -10.39
CA ASP A 527 27.25 24.48 -10.97
C ASP A 527 25.95 24.66 -11.83
N ASP A 528 25.08 23.64 -11.85
CA ASP A 528 23.99 23.50 -12.81
C ASP A 528 22.63 24.06 -12.33
N ALA A 529 22.60 24.74 -11.18
CA ALA A 529 21.40 25.42 -10.65
C ALA A 529 20.88 26.57 -11.55
N ALA A 530 21.64 26.99 -12.57
CA ALA A 530 21.21 27.96 -13.56
C ALA A 530 20.38 27.36 -14.71
N TRP A 531 20.45 26.04 -14.95
CA TRP A 531 19.86 25.39 -16.12
C TRP A 531 18.42 24.90 -15.91
N THR A 532 18.00 24.70 -14.65
CA THR A 532 16.60 24.37 -14.30
C THR A 532 15.60 25.45 -14.68
N ALA A 533 16.07 26.66 -15.04
CA ALA A 533 15.25 27.75 -15.55
C ALA A 533 15.07 27.75 -17.08
N ALA A 534 15.70 26.83 -17.82
CA ALA A 534 15.89 26.97 -19.28
C ALA A 534 15.08 26.00 -20.15
N TYR A 535 14.36 25.02 -19.60
CA TYR A 535 13.42 24.21 -20.40
C TYR A 535 12.00 24.51 -19.94
N ASP A 536 11.35 25.42 -20.66
CA ASP A 536 10.02 25.92 -20.37
C ASP A 536 8.97 24.99 -20.98
N ALA A 537 8.26 24.22 -20.16
CA ALA A 537 7.13 23.42 -20.62
C ALA A 537 6.05 24.31 -21.28
N ASP A 538 6.03 25.61 -20.97
CA ASP A 538 5.12 26.57 -21.57
C ASP A 538 5.48 26.84 -23.05
N ALA A 539 6.72 26.63 -23.50
CA ALA A 539 7.14 26.88 -24.88
C ALA A 539 6.55 25.88 -25.89
N ALA A 540 6.55 24.59 -25.55
CA ALA A 540 5.93 23.55 -26.40
C ALA A 540 4.39 23.65 -26.39
N GLU A 541 3.79 24.03 -25.27
CA GLU A 541 2.34 24.29 -25.17
C GLU A 541 1.92 25.56 -25.94
N GLN A 542 2.77 26.59 -25.96
CA GLN A 542 2.61 27.78 -26.81
C GLN A 542 2.69 27.43 -28.30
N CYS A 543 3.67 26.63 -28.73
CA CYS A 543 3.77 26.16 -30.12
C CYS A 543 2.50 25.43 -30.56
N LEU A 544 1.97 24.52 -29.72
CA LEU A 544 0.75 23.78 -30.00
C LEU A 544 -0.47 24.71 -30.13
N THR A 545 -0.53 25.74 -29.28
CA THR A 545 -1.59 26.76 -29.32
C THR A 545 -1.54 27.57 -30.63
N LEU A 546 -0.36 28.04 -31.01
CA LEU A 546 -0.17 28.80 -32.25
C LEU A 546 -0.51 27.98 -33.50
N VAL A 547 -0.15 26.69 -33.54
CA VAL A 547 -0.52 25.78 -34.64
C VAL A 547 -2.04 25.63 -34.78
N ARG A 548 -2.77 25.55 -33.65
CA ARG A 548 -4.24 25.50 -33.66
C ARG A 548 -4.87 26.79 -34.16
N GLU A 549 -4.29 27.94 -33.82
CA GLU A 549 -4.75 29.26 -34.27
C GLU A 549 -4.45 29.52 -35.76
N ALA A 550 -3.34 29.01 -36.28
CA ALA A 550 -2.92 29.19 -37.67
C ALA A 550 -3.84 28.52 -38.71
N ARG A 551 -4.72 27.60 -38.29
CA ARG A 551 -5.80 27.03 -39.13
C ARG A 551 -6.75 28.10 -39.71
N GLY A 552 -6.78 29.29 -39.11
CA GLY A 552 -7.70 30.38 -39.44
C GLY A 552 -7.17 31.50 -40.34
N VAL A 553 -6.10 31.30 -41.13
CA VAL A 553 -5.40 32.31 -41.99
C VAL A 553 -4.23 33.04 -41.29
N GLY A 554 -3.52 32.39 -40.35
CA GLY A 554 -2.31 32.94 -39.72
C GLY A 554 -1.05 32.81 -40.59
N ASN A 555 -0.10 33.75 -40.42
CA ASN A 555 1.28 33.61 -40.91
C ASN A 555 2.02 32.55 -40.06
N LEU A 556 2.81 31.67 -40.68
CA LEU A 556 3.53 30.59 -39.98
C LEU A 556 4.92 31.01 -39.48
N ASP A 557 5.35 32.26 -39.74
CA ASP A 557 6.67 32.77 -39.34
C ASP A 557 6.89 32.71 -37.82
N ASP A 558 5.87 33.05 -37.02
CA ASP A 558 5.97 33.03 -35.56
C ASP A 558 6.09 31.57 -35.03
N ILE A 559 5.31 30.64 -35.58
CA ILE A 559 5.41 29.20 -35.28
C ILE A 559 6.79 28.64 -35.65
N THR A 560 7.36 29.13 -36.75
CA THR A 560 8.69 28.71 -37.21
C THR A 560 9.77 29.15 -36.23
N ALA A 561 9.70 30.38 -35.75
CA ALA A 561 10.65 30.88 -34.78
C ALA A 561 10.58 30.09 -33.46
N ASP A 562 9.37 29.81 -32.97
CA ASP A 562 9.19 29.12 -31.68
C ASP A 562 9.60 27.64 -31.73
N ILE A 563 9.31 26.92 -32.82
CA ILE A 563 9.75 25.53 -33.00
C ILE A 563 11.29 25.45 -33.08
N GLU A 564 11.95 26.37 -33.78
CA GLU A 564 13.41 26.36 -33.84
C GLU A 564 14.07 26.72 -32.50
N VAL A 565 13.43 27.57 -31.68
CA VAL A 565 13.88 27.83 -30.31
C VAL A 565 13.74 26.57 -29.45
N LEU A 566 12.60 25.89 -29.50
CA LEU A 566 12.36 24.64 -28.78
C LEU A 566 13.41 23.57 -29.11
N ILE A 567 13.68 23.36 -30.40
CA ILE A 567 14.68 22.39 -30.86
C ILE A 567 16.09 22.79 -30.40
N ALA A 568 16.46 24.07 -30.54
CA ALA A 568 17.77 24.56 -30.14
C ALA A 568 18.00 24.43 -28.61
N GLU A 569 16.98 24.70 -27.80
CA GLU A 569 17.06 24.49 -26.35
C GLU A 569 17.27 23.01 -26.00
N GLU A 570 16.59 22.10 -26.70
CA GLU A 570 16.77 20.67 -26.48
C GLU A 570 18.18 20.18 -26.86
N GLU A 571 18.65 20.49 -28.06
CA GLU A 571 19.98 20.09 -28.55
C GLU A 571 21.12 20.70 -27.71
N MET A 572 20.97 21.94 -27.25
CA MET A 572 22.03 22.64 -26.51
C MET A 572 22.04 22.35 -25.01
N VAL A 573 20.92 21.89 -24.45
CA VAL A 573 20.75 21.76 -22.99
C VAL A 573 20.43 20.33 -22.57
N VAL A 574 19.41 19.71 -23.15
CA VAL A 574 18.89 18.41 -22.71
C VAL A 574 19.88 17.30 -23.01
N GLU A 575 20.34 17.20 -24.25
CA GLU A 575 21.26 16.14 -24.66
C GLU A 575 22.61 16.18 -23.93
N PRO A 576 23.31 17.34 -23.81
CA PRO A 576 24.55 17.43 -23.05
C PRO A 576 24.39 17.12 -21.56
N LEU A 577 23.25 17.51 -20.96
CA LEU A 577 22.98 17.28 -19.55
C LEU A 577 22.73 15.79 -19.28
N LEU A 578 21.89 15.15 -20.08
CA LEU A 578 21.62 13.72 -19.97
C LEU A 578 22.90 12.90 -20.22
N SER A 579 23.66 13.24 -21.27
CA SER A 579 24.92 12.55 -21.61
C SER A 579 26.01 12.69 -20.54
N ARG A 580 25.98 13.76 -19.73
CA ARG A 580 26.95 13.97 -18.65
C ARG A 580 26.65 13.10 -17.42
N HIS A 581 25.38 12.82 -17.15
CA HIS A 581 24.92 12.24 -15.89
C HIS A 581 24.35 10.82 -16.01
N LEU A 582 23.99 10.39 -17.20
CA LEU A 582 23.48 9.05 -17.49
C LEU A 582 24.57 8.22 -18.17
N SER A 583 24.61 6.92 -17.87
CA SER A 583 25.47 6.00 -18.63
C SER A 583 24.84 5.68 -20.00
N ASP A 584 25.63 5.16 -20.94
CA ASP A 584 25.12 4.72 -22.25
C ASP A 584 23.94 3.74 -22.11
N ALA A 585 23.96 2.88 -21.09
CA ALA A 585 22.87 1.94 -20.82
C ALA A 585 21.60 2.64 -20.33
N ASP A 586 21.72 3.69 -19.51
CA ASP A 586 20.59 4.48 -19.01
C ASP A 586 19.96 5.31 -20.13
N ILE A 587 20.78 5.81 -21.07
CA ILE A 587 20.30 6.54 -22.26
C ILE A 587 19.51 5.61 -23.20
N VAL A 588 19.93 4.34 -23.33
CA VAL A 588 19.17 3.33 -24.07
C VAL A 588 17.82 3.05 -23.42
N GLU A 589 17.78 2.89 -22.09
CA GLU A 589 16.52 2.65 -21.38
C GLU A 589 15.59 3.87 -21.39
N LEU A 590 16.15 5.09 -21.33
CA LEU A 590 15.41 6.33 -21.56
C LEU A 590 14.76 6.32 -22.94
N GLY A 591 15.51 5.93 -23.98
CA GLY A 591 15.01 5.80 -25.34
C GLY A 591 13.87 4.77 -25.46
N ASN A 592 13.99 3.63 -24.76
CA ASN A 592 12.91 2.64 -24.71
C ASN A 592 11.63 3.19 -24.05
N ALA A 593 11.77 3.97 -22.97
CA ALA A 593 10.64 4.59 -22.28
C ALA A 593 9.96 5.69 -23.13
N MET A 594 10.76 6.48 -23.87
CA MET A 594 10.26 7.47 -24.82
C MET A 594 9.51 6.78 -25.96
N GLN A 595 10.09 5.74 -26.58
CA GLN A 595 9.44 4.99 -27.66
C GLN A 595 8.11 4.38 -27.20
N ALA A 596 8.08 3.79 -26.00
CA ALA A 596 6.83 3.24 -25.45
C ALA A 596 5.75 4.32 -25.26
N THR A 597 6.13 5.56 -24.95
CA THR A 597 5.19 6.69 -24.84
C THR A 597 4.70 7.15 -26.21
N ILE A 598 5.60 7.24 -27.19
CA ILE A 598 5.27 7.57 -28.59
C ILE A 598 4.28 6.55 -29.17
N ASP A 599 4.54 5.26 -28.98
CA ASP A 599 3.68 4.18 -29.49
C ASP A 599 2.26 4.29 -28.92
N LEU A 600 2.12 4.62 -27.63
CA LEU A 600 0.83 4.82 -26.96
C LEU A 600 0.04 5.99 -27.54
N ASP A 601 0.69 7.10 -27.86
CA ASP A 601 0.01 8.26 -28.42
C ASP A 601 -0.35 8.10 -29.90
N ILE A 602 0.47 7.36 -30.66
CA ILE A 602 0.11 6.96 -32.02
C ILE A 602 -1.16 6.08 -31.99
N GLU A 603 -1.23 5.09 -31.10
CA GLU A 603 -2.41 4.23 -30.93
C GLU A 603 -3.67 5.03 -30.56
N ARG A 604 -3.55 5.99 -29.63
CA ARG A 604 -4.65 6.87 -29.22
C ARG A 604 -5.20 7.73 -30.37
N ASN A 605 -4.33 8.16 -31.28
CA ASN A 605 -4.70 9.04 -32.39
C ASN A 605 -5.16 8.29 -33.65
N VAL A 606 -4.87 6.98 -33.77
CA VAL A 606 -5.36 6.11 -34.87
C VAL A 606 -6.75 5.52 -34.57
N GLY A 607 -7.19 5.56 -33.30
CA GLY A 607 -8.47 5.04 -32.82
C GLY A 607 -9.71 5.92 -33.05
N ALA A 608 -10.10 6.14 -34.32
CA ALA A 608 -11.48 6.45 -34.67
C ALA A 608 -11.82 5.88 -36.06
N PRO A 609 -12.52 4.73 -36.16
CA PRO A 609 -13.16 4.39 -37.41
C PRO A 609 -14.22 5.46 -37.68
N LYS A 610 -13.99 6.28 -38.72
CA LYS A 610 -15.05 7.08 -39.34
C LYS A 610 -16.21 6.13 -39.60
N ALA A 611 -17.33 6.30 -38.89
CA ALA A 611 -18.59 5.69 -39.24
C ALA A 611 -18.91 6.10 -40.69
N LYS A 612 -18.65 5.22 -41.64
CA LYS A 612 -19.15 5.34 -43.02
C LYS A 612 -20.60 4.87 -42.98
N GLY A 613 -21.48 5.74 -43.48
CA GLY A 613 -22.91 5.52 -43.59
C GLY A 613 -23.33 4.49 -44.62
#